data_AF-A0A139PY97-F1
#
_entry.id   AF-A0A139PY97-F1
#
_cell.length_a   1.000
_cell.length_b   1.000
_cell.length_c   1.000
_cell.angle_alpha   90.00
_cell.angle_beta   90.00
_cell.angle_gamma   90.00
#
_symmetry.space_group_name_H-M   'P 1'
#
loop_
_entity.id
_entity.type
_entity.pdbx_description
1 polymer ?
#
loop_
_entity_poly.entity_id
_entity_poly.type
_entity_poly.pdbx_seq_one_letter_code
_entity_poly.pdbx_strand_id
1 'polypeptide(L)'
;MKKTVHVVPHSHWDREWYFTTSRSKIYLMNNFKNVLRLLKENNGYDSYTLDGQASLLDDYLSWCPEDKDLISDLVHEGKLIIGPWYTQTDQMVISGESIVRNLLYGMNICKKFGPYMNVGYVPDSFGQSAAMPQIYKEFGIDDTLFWRGVSDDDVKQSEFKWKGEDGSIVNAYQIQSGYYIGGDIPEDIED
;
A
#
# COMPACT_ATOMS: atom_id res chain seq x y z
N MET A 1 31.42 -4.28 -1.12
CA MET A 1 30.43 -3.21 -0.89
C MET A 1 29.44 -3.73 0.16
N LYS A 2 29.16 -2.98 1.24
CA LYS A 2 28.15 -3.37 2.23
C LYS A 2 26.77 -3.20 1.58
N LYS A 3 25.92 -4.22 1.61
CA LYS A 3 24.53 -4.11 1.16
C LYS A 3 23.63 -3.67 2.32
N THR A 4 22.62 -2.89 2.01
CA THR A 4 21.55 -2.51 2.95
C THR A 4 20.31 -3.32 2.59
N VAL A 5 19.67 -3.94 3.58
CA VAL A 5 18.39 -4.65 3.41
C VAL A 5 17.32 -3.81 4.10
N HIS A 6 16.29 -3.44 3.37
CA HIS A 6 15.13 -2.71 3.90
C HIS A 6 14.00 -3.71 4.14
N VAL A 7 13.53 -3.80 5.38
CA VAL A 7 12.37 -4.61 5.76
C VAL A 7 11.19 -3.67 5.95
N VAL A 8 10.09 -3.93 5.24
CA VAL A 8 8.87 -3.10 5.28
C VAL A 8 7.71 -3.96 5.80
N PRO A 9 7.40 -3.89 7.10
CA PRO A 9 6.26 -4.59 7.67
C PRO A 9 4.95 -4.11 7.03
N HIS A 10 4.15 -5.04 6.53
CA HIS A 10 2.84 -4.76 5.95
C HIS A 10 1.97 -6.02 5.99
N SER A 11 0.69 -5.87 5.69
CA SER A 11 -0.20 -6.97 5.32
C SER A 11 -0.93 -6.55 4.07
N HIS A 12 -0.86 -7.37 3.03
CA HIS A 12 -1.76 -7.22 1.89
C HIS A 12 -3.15 -7.65 2.31
N TRP A 13 -4.14 -6.76 2.17
CA TRP A 13 -5.48 -6.97 2.71
C TRP A 13 -6.55 -6.88 1.63
N ASP A 14 -6.89 -8.03 1.05
CA ASP A 14 -8.09 -8.13 0.23
C ASP A 14 -9.32 -7.82 1.08
N ARG A 15 -9.97 -6.68 0.81
CA ARG A 15 -11.15 -6.25 1.56
C ARG A 15 -12.24 -7.32 1.55
N GLU A 16 -12.38 -8.02 0.44
CA GLU A 16 -13.21 -9.20 0.29
C GLU A 16 -12.67 -10.10 -0.82
N TRP A 17 -12.64 -11.42 -0.58
CA TRP A 17 -12.19 -12.40 -1.58
C TRP A 17 -12.85 -13.77 -1.31
N TYR A 18 -12.13 -14.72 -0.71
CA TYR A 18 -12.63 -16.07 -0.38
C TYR A 18 -13.48 -16.12 0.89
N PHE A 19 -13.44 -15.07 1.71
CA PHE A 19 -14.31 -14.90 2.87
C PHE A 19 -15.47 -13.95 2.57
N THR A 20 -16.54 -14.06 3.36
CA THR A 20 -17.59 -13.03 3.37
C THR A 20 -17.02 -11.71 3.87
N THR A 21 -17.55 -10.59 3.38
CA THR A 21 -17.17 -9.25 3.80
C THR A 21 -17.22 -9.08 5.33
N SER A 22 -18.23 -9.66 6.01
CA SER A 22 -18.36 -9.62 7.46
C SER A 22 -17.20 -10.33 8.18
N ARG A 23 -16.72 -11.46 7.64
CA ARG A 23 -15.59 -12.20 8.21
C ARG A 23 -14.27 -11.46 8.00
N SER A 24 -14.06 -10.88 6.82
CA SER A 24 -12.91 -10.01 6.55
C SER A 24 -12.87 -8.82 7.54
N LYS A 25 -14.00 -8.17 7.80
CA LYS A 25 -14.09 -7.07 8.77
C LYS A 25 -13.69 -7.47 10.19
N ILE A 26 -14.13 -8.63 10.68
CA ILE A 26 -13.73 -9.14 12.00
C ILE A 26 -12.21 -9.38 12.07
N TYR A 27 -11.64 -9.95 11.01
CA TYR A 27 -10.19 -10.14 10.94
C TYR A 27 -9.43 -8.82 10.89
N LEU A 28 -9.94 -7.82 10.15
CA LEU A 28 -9.35 -6.49 10.09
C LEU A 28 -9.34 -5.85 11.48
N MET A 29 -10.46 -5.92 12.20
CA MET A 29 -10.57 -5.39 13.56
C MET A 29 -9.52 -6.00 14.48
N ASN A 30 -9.39 -7.34 14.48
CA ASN A 30 -8.43 -8.03 15.33
C ASN A 30 -6.97 -7.74 14.92
N ASN A 31 -6.66 -7.84 13.62
CA ASN A 31 -5.31 -7.62 13.11
C ASN A 31 -4.86 -6.16 13.32
N PHE A 32 -5.68 -5.20 12.90
CA PHE A 32 -5.29 -3.79 12.96
C PHE A 32 -5.22 -3.27 14.40
N LYS A 33 -6.11 -3.71 15.31
CA LYS A 33 -5.98 -3.39 16.75
C LYS A 33 -4.64 -3.89 17.32
N ASN A 34 -4.21 -5.08 16.92
CA ASN A 34 -2.89 -5.61 17.32
C ASN A 34 -1.75 -4.81 16.73
N VAL A 35 -1.82 -4.42 15.45
CA VAL A 35 -0.83 -3.53 14.82
C VAL A 35 -0.73 -2.21 15.58
N LEU A 36 -1.85 -1.53 15.87
CA LEU A 36 -1.85 -0.26 16.61
C LEU A 36 -1.23 -0.41 18.01
N ARG A 37 -1.56 -1.49 18.72
CA ARG A 37 -0.94 -1.81 20.02
C ARG A 37 0.58 -2.00 19.87
N LEU A 38 1.01 -2.76 18.87
CA LEU A 38 2.41 -3.04 18.60
C LEU A 38 3.20 -1.80 18.19
N LEU A 39 2.63 -0.87 17.41
CA LEU A 39 3.28 0.39 17.05
C LEU A 39 3.39 1.36 18.23
N LYS A 40 2.48 1.24 19.21
CA LYS A 40 2.53 2.01 20.45
C LYS A 40 3.59 1.47 21.41
N GLU A 41 3.72 0.14 21.48
CA GLU A 41 4.78 -0.54 22.23
C GLU A 41 6.11 -0.42 21.45
N ASN A 42 7.26 -0.25 22.10
CA ASN A 42 8.54 -0.22 21.38
C ASN A 42 8.90 -1.66 20.96
N ASN A 43 8.44 -2.08 19.77
CA ASN A 43 8.43 -3.46 19.31
C ASN A 43 9.60 -3.85 18.39
N GLY A 44 10.58 -2.96 18.20
CA GLY A 44 11.73 -3.18 17.32
C GLY A 44 11.48 -2.94 15.82
N TYR A 45 10.27 -2.54 15.43
CA TYR A 45 9.94 -2.11 14.07
C TYR A 45 9.59 -0.63 14.05
N ASP A 46 10.22 0.13 13.15
CA ASP A 46 10.04 1.59 13.08
C ASP A 46 8.68 1.99 12.50
N SER A 47 8.12 1.19 11.59
CA SER A 47 6.88 1.52 10.89
C SER A 47 6.14 0.30 10.34
N TYR A 48 4.85 0.47 10.05
CA TYR A 48 4.00 -0.50 9.37
C TYR A 48 3.20 0.16 8.25
N THR A 49 3.17 -0.47 7.07
CA THR A 49 2.41 0.00 5.91
C THR A 49 1.04 -0.65 5.82
N LEU A 50 -0.02 0.17 5.91
CA LEU A 50 -1.42 -0.25 5.83
C LEU A 50 -1.89 -0.37 4.37
N ASP A 51 -1.17 -1.21 3.62
CA ASP A 51 -1.50 -1.71 2.27
C ASP A 51 -1.89 -0.65 1.21
N GLY A 52 -1.52 0.60 1.46
CA GLY A 52 -1.82 1.74 0.60
C GLY A 52 -3.29 2.06 0.37
N GLN A 53 -4.22 1.51 1.18
CA GLN A 53 -5.67 1.68 1.01
C GLN A 53 -6.35 2.27 2.26
N ALA A 54 -7.00 3.43 2.08
CA ALA A 54 -7.67 4.16 3.14
C ALA A 54 -9.01 3.54 3.58
N SER A 55 -9.63 2.67 2.79
CA SER A 55 -10.89 2.01 3.11
C SER A 55 -10.81 1.17 4.39
N LEU A 56 -9.61 0.66 4.73
CA LEU A 56 -9.38 -0.09 5.96
C LEU A 56 -9.54 0.80 7.21
N LEU A 57 -9.17 2.08 7.10
CA LEU A 57 -9.36 3.06 8.19
C LEU A 57 -10.85 3.29 8.43
N ASP A 58 -11.63 3.49 7.37
CA ASP A 58 -13.08 3.70 7.46
C ASP A 58 -13.80 2.46 8.03
N ASP A 59 -13.47 1.26 7.51
CA ASP A 59 -14.04 0.02 8.01
C ASP A 59 -13.71 -0.20 9.49
N TYR A 60 -12.46 0.04 9.91
CA TYR A 60 -12.05 -0.11 11.30
C TYR A 60 -12.72 0.90 12.25
N LEU A 61 -12.68 2.19 11.91
CA LEU A 61 -13.22 3.26 12.76
C LEU A 61 -14.74 3.26 12.84
N SER A 62 -15.43 2.58 11.92
CA SER A 62 -16.87 2.36 12.04
C SER A 62 -17.25 1.54 13.29
N TRP A 63 -16.32 0.74 13.83
CA TRP A 63 -16.51 -0.07 15.04
C TRP A 63 -15.65 0.38 16.22
N CYS A 64 -14.47 0.95 15.96
CA CYS A 64 -13.53 1.41 16.98
C CYS A 64 -13.25 2.92 16.86
N PRO A 65 -14.28 3.80 16.93
CA PRO A 65 -14.11 5.24 16.74
C PRO A 65 -13.17 5.89 17.77
N GLU A 66 -13.00 5.27 18.94
CA GLU A 66 -12.11 5.73 20.01
C GLU A 66 -10.62 5.70 19.64
N ASP A 67 -10.22 4.89 18.65
CA ASP A 67 -8.82 4.77 18.23
C ASP A 67 -8.41 5.84 17.22
N LYS A 68 -9.32 6.75 16.81
CA LYS A 68 -9.05 7.76 15.78
C LYS A 68 -7.86 8.65 16.11
N ASP A 69 -7.76 9.13 17.35
CA ASP A 69 -6.68 10.01 17.77
C ASP A 69 -5.36 9.23 17.81
N LEU A 70 -5.37 7.99 18.32
CA LEU A 70 -4.21 7.10 18.31
C LEU A 70 -3.69 6.84 16.88
N ILE A 71 -4.58 6.58 15.92
CA ILE A 71 -4.20 6.40 14.52
C ILE A 71 -3.53 7.67 13.99
N SER A 72 -4.10 8.84 14.28
CA SER A 72 -3.56 10.13 13.82
C SER A 72 -2.17 10.37 14.40
N ASP A 73 -1.98 10.12 15.70
CA ASP A 73 -0.68 10.23 16.37
C ASP A 73 0.36 9.30 15.72
N LEU A 74 0.03 8.03 15.50
CA LEU A 74 0.95 7.07 14.87
C LEU A 74 1.29 7.43 13.42
N VAL A 75 0.36 8.02 12.67
CA VAL A 75 0.59 8.53 11.31
C VAL A 75 1.54 9.74 11.34
N HIS A 76 1.31 10.68 12.25
CA HIS A 76 2.17 11.86 12.42
C HIS A 76 3.58 11.50 12.91
N GLU A 77 3.72 10.46 13.73
CA GLU A 77 5.00 9.90 14.16
C GLU A 77 5.73 9.12 13.05
N GLY A 78 5.07 8.85 11.92
CA GLY A 78 5.63 8.04 10.83
C GLY A 78 5.67 6.54 11.12
N LYS A 79 5.00 6.08 12.18
CA LYS A 79 4.92 4.66 12.56
C LYS A 79 3.84 3.91 11.80
N LEU A 80 2.75 4.57 11.43
CA LEU A 80 1.71 4.01 10.58
C LEU A 80 1.73 4.71 9.23
N ILE A 81 2.08 3.98 8.17
CA ILE A 81 2.12 4.48 6.80
C ILE A 81 0.79 4.15 6.10
N ILE A 82 0.09 5.16 5.62
CA ILE A 82 -1.25 5.03 5.00
C ILE A 82 -1.27 5.56 3.56
N GLY A 83 -2.27 5.12 2.79
CA GLY A 83 -2.60 5.69 1.47
C GLY A 83 -1.60 5.37 0.34
N PRO A 84 -1.81 5.90 -0.88
CA PRO A 84 -2.69 7.03 -1.19
C PRO A 84 -4.08 6.63 -1.72
N TRP A 85 -4.31 5.35 -2.00
CA TRP A 85 -5.55 4.89 -2.62
C TRP A 85 -6.69 4.80 -1.60
N TYR A 86 -7.94 4.86 -2.06
CA TYR A 86 -9.07 4.50 -1.20
C TYR A 86 -9.17 2.98 -1.07
N THR A 87 -9.26 2.24 -2.17
CA THR A 87 -9.13 0.77 -2.22
C THR A 87 -7.98 0.37 -3.13
N GLN A 88 -7.47 -0.86 -3.02
CA GLN A 88 -6.61 -1.40 -4.07
C GLN A 88 -7.41 -1.61 -5.36
N THR A 89 -6.96 -1.01 -6.44
CA THR A 89 -7.70 -0.96 -7.70
C THR A 89 -7.07 -1.83 -8.75
N ASP A 90 -7.90 -2.62 -9.44
CA ASP A 90 -7.55 -3.17 -10.75
C ASP A 90 -7.57 -2.02 -11.76
N GLN A 91 -6.48 -1.83 -12.49
CA GLN A 91 -6.30 -0.69 -13.39
C GLN A 91 -6.79 -0.96 -14.83
N MET A 92 -7.22 -2.19 -15.13
CA MET A 92 -7.60 -2.63 -16.46
C MET A 92 -9.12 -2.77 -16.64
N VAL A 93 -9.88 -2.94 -15.55
CA VAL A 93 -11.32 -3.28 -15.62
C VAL A 93 -12.26 -2.14 -15.24
N ILE A 94 -11.75 -1.04 -14.67
CA ILE A 94 -12.57 0.11 -14.27
C ILE A 94 -12.32 1.32 -15.17
N SER A 95 -13.25 2.28 -15.14
CA SER A 95 -13.08 3.53 -15.90
C SER A 95 -11.90 4.35 -15.39
N GLY A 96 -11.25 5.12 -16.28
CA GLY A 96 -10.19 6.05 -15.87
C GLY A 96 -10.65 7.04 -14.79
N GLU A 97 -11.89 7.52 -14.89
CA GLU A 97 -12.49 8.38 -13.86
C GLU A 97 -12.58 7.66 -12.51
N SER A 98 -12.93 6.37 -12.49
CA SER A 98 -12.95 5.58 -11.25
C SER A 98 -11.56 5.49 -10.60
N ILE A 99 -10.49 5.34 -11.38
CA ILE A 99 -9.09 5.35 -10.88
C ILE A 99 -8.76 6.71 -10.25
N VAL A 100 -9.07 7.81 -10.96
CA VAL A 100 -8.86 9.18 -10.49
C VAL A 100 -9.62 9.45 -9.19
N ARG A 101 -10.89 9.02 -9.10
CA ARG A 101 -11.71 9.16 -7.89
C ARG A 101 -11.15 8.32 -6.74
N ASN A 102 -10.64 7.12 -7.02
CA ASN A 102 -10.04 6.26 -6.01
C ASN A 102 -8.82 6.92 -5.34
N LEU A 103 -7.93 7.55 -6.12
CA LEU A 103 -6.82 8.36 -5.57
C LEU A 103 -7.33 9.58 -4.80
N LEU A 104 -8.25 10.35 -5.40
CA LEU A 104 -8.78 11.56 -4.79
C LEU A 104 -9.42 11.27 -3.42
N TYR A 105 -10.24 10.23 -3.33
CA TYR A 105 -10.90 9.84 -2.08
C TYR A 105 -9.90 9.31 -1.07
N GLY A 106 -8.95 8.47 -1.48
CA GLY A 106 -7.92 7.92 -0.60
C GLY A 106 -7.09 9.03 0.03
N MET A 107 -6.52 9.93 -0.78
CA MET A 107 -5.76 11.07 -0.31
C MET A 107 -6.57 11.98 0.62
N ASN A 108 -7.85 12.23 0.30
CA ASN A 108 -8.71 13.07 1.14
C ASN A 108 -9.04 12.41 2.49
N ILE A 109 -9.17 11.09 2.54
CA ILE A 109 -9.37 10.35 3.80
C ILE A 109 -8.07 10.37 4.61
N CYS A 110 -6.93 10.05 4.00
CA CYS A 110 -5.64 10.04 4.69
C CYS A 110 -5.27 11.40 5.30
N LYS A 111 -5.55 12.51 4.60
CA LYS A 111 -5.34 13.87 5.11
C LYS A 111 -6.06 14.18 6.43
N LYS A 112 -7.10 13.43 6.80
CA LYS A 112 -7.80 13.58 8.09
C LYS A 112 -6.99 13.04 9.26
N PHE A 113 -6.02 12.15 9.01
CA PHE A 113 -5.18 11.50 10.01
C PHE A 113 -3.76 12.07 10.03
N GLY A 114 -3.25 12.53 8.89
CA GLY A 114 -1.92 13.13 8.81
C GLY A 114 -1.28 12.97 7.42
N PRO A 115 0.06 12.97 7.35
CA PRO A 115 0.80 12.66 6.14
C PRO A 115 0.45 11.27 5.60
N TYR A 116 0.62 11.06 4.29
CA TYR A 116 0.37 9.78 3.64
C TYR A 116 1.49 9.46 2.65
N MET A 117 1.62 8.18 2.33
CA MET A 117 2.57 7.70 1.34
C MET A 117 2.14 8.17 -0.05
N ASN A 118 3.01 8.92 -0.71
CA ASN A 118 2.77 9.43 -2.05
C ASN A 118 3.37 8.50 -3.12
N VAL A 119 3.05 7.21 -3.02
CA VAL A 119 3.51 6.14 -3.92
C VAL A 119 2.31 5.47 -4.55
N GLY A 120 2.32 5.27 -5.86
CA GLY A 120 1.32 4.46 -6.56
C GLY A 120 1.45 3.00 -6.16
N TYR A 121 0.87 2.62 -5.02
CA TYR A 121 1.03 1.31 -4.39
C TYR A 121 -0.06 0.34 -4.84
N VAL A 122 0.26 -0.55 -5.78
CA VAL A 122 -0.67 -1.55 -6.34
C VAL A 122 0.03 -2.91 -6.46
N PRO A 123 0.33 -3.56 -5.32
CA PRO A 123 1.16 -4.76 -5.28
C PRO A 123 0.56 -5.93 -6.06
N ASP A 124 -0.77 -6.05 -6.12
CA ASP A 124 -1.44 -7.20 -6.76
C ASP A 124 -2.44 -6.84 -7.88
N SER A 125 -2.31 -5.66 -8.51
CA SER A 125 -3.16 -5.32 -9.68
C SER A 125 -2.87 -6.28 -10.86
N PHE A 126 -3.92 -6.77 -11.52
CA PHE A 126 -3.82 -7.68 -12.67
C PHE A 126 -3.58 -6.94 -13.99
N GLY A 127 -2.47 -6.20 -14.02
CA GLY A 127 -2.11 -5.32 -15.12
C GLY A 127 -2.19 -3.85 -14.71
N GLN A 128 -1.52 -3.03 -15.51
CA GLN A 128 -1.31 -1.62 -15.25
C GLN A 128 -1.68 -0.85 -16.50
N SER A 129 -2.60 0.11 -16.36
CA SER A 129 -3.04 0.92 -17.50
C SER A 129 -1.88 1.76 -18.04
N ALA A 130 -1.74 1.84 -19.36
CA ALA A 130 -0.70 2.65 -20.01
C ALA A 130 -0.80 4.15 -19.68
N ALA A 131 -1.97 4.61 -19.24
CA ALA A 131 -2.22 5.99 -18.82
C ALA A 131 -1.76 6.31 -17.38
N MET A 132 -1.37 5.31 -16.59
CA MET A 132 -1.04 5.53 -15.18
C MET A 132 0.13 6.49 -14.94
N PRO A 133 1.22 6.53 -15.73
CA PRO A 133 2.25 7.55 -15.54
C PRO A 133 1.68 8.97 -15.59
N GLN A 134 0.76 9.25 -16.53
CA GLN A 134 0.07 10.53 -16.62
C GLN A 134 -0.79 10.77 -15.37
N ILE A 135 -1.65 9.82 -15.00
CA ILE A 135 -2.53 9.94 -13.84
C ILE A 135 -1.70 10.19 -12.56
N TYR A 136 -0.65 9.43 -12.33
CA TYR A 136 0.23 9.61 -11.17
C TYR A 136 0.84 11.00 -11.14
N LYS A 137 1.36 11.49 -12.27
CA LYS A 137 1.94 12.84 -12.36
C LYS A 137 0.94 13.94 -12.05
N GLU A 138 -0.30 13.83 -12.51
CA GLU A 138 -1.39 14.78 -12.19
C GLU A 138 -1.77 14.76 -10.69
N PHE A 139 -1.56 13.64 -10.00
CA PHE A 139 -1.70 13.53 -8.55
C PHE A 139 -0.40 13.83 -7.78
N GLY A 140 0.66 14.24 -8.47
CA GLY A 140 1.97 14.54 -7.86
C GLY A 140 2.70 13.29 -7.35
N ILE A 141 2.36 12.10 -7.81
CA ILE A 141 3.04 10.83 -7.48
C ILE A 141 4.17 10.60 -8.48
N ASP A 142 5.40 10.48 -7.97
CA ASP A 142 6.62 10.27 -8.77
C ASP A 142 7.12 8.82 -8.75
N ASP A 143 6.66 8.03 -7.79
CA ASP A 143 7.10 6.66 -7.55
C ASP A 143 5.89 5.72 -7.50
N THR A 144 6.00 4.55 -8.11
CA THR A 144 4.97 3.51 -8.10
C THR A 144 5.59 2.14 -7.89
N LEU A 145 4.82 1.22 -7.34
CA LEU A 145 5.21 -0.15 -7.07
C LEU A 145 4.10 -1.10 -7.50
N PHE A 146 4.51 -2.20 -8.13
CA PHE A 146 3.64 -3.29 -8.54
C PHE A 146 4.42 -4.60 -8.71
N TRP A 147 3.73 -5.73 -8.70
CA TRP A 147 4.37 -7.03 -8.94
C TRP A 147 4.25 -7.48 -10.40
N ARG A 148 3.03 -7.44 -10.94
CA ARG A 148 2.66 -8.12 -12.19
C ARG A 148 2.90 -7.25 -13.41
N GLY A 149 2.98 -7.86 -14.60
CA GLY A 149 2.86 -7.16 -15.88
C GLY A 149 4.18 -6.81 -16.59
N VAL A 150 5.33 -7.09 -15.97
CA VAL A 150 6.66 -6.87 -16.58
C VAL A 150 7.49 -8.15 -16.49
N SER A 151 8.18 -8.52 -17.57
CA SER A 151 9.01 -9.72 -17.63
C SER A 151 10.50 -9.39 -17.53
N ASP A 152 11.32 -10.39 -17.17
CA ASP A 152 12.78 -10.27 -17.16
C ASP A 152 13.37 -10.05 -18.56
N ASP A 153 12.60 -10.32 -19.62
CA ASP A 153 12.98 -10.00 -20.99
C ASP A 153 12.85 -8.50 -21.29
N ASP A 154 11.91 -7.82 -20.64
CA ASP A 154 11.64 -6.38 -20.81
C ASP A 154 12.57 -5.50 -19.96
N VAL A 155 12.80 -5.88 -18.69
CA VAL A 155 13.63 -5.13 -17.74
C VAL A 155 14.62 -6.04 -17.03
N LYS A 156 15.87 -5.58 -16.88
CA LYS A 156 16.95 -6.33 -16.22
C LYS A 156 17.13 -6.02 -14.74
N GLN A 157 16.35 -5.07 -14.22
CA GLN A 157 16.43 -4.56 -12.85
C GLN A 157 15.01 -4.28 -12.34
N SER A 158 14.82 -4.36 -11.02
CA SER A 158 13.55 -4.06 -10.36
C SER A 158 13.12 -2.60 -10.55
N GLU A 159 14.07 -1.68 -10.61
CA GLU A 159 13.84 -0.24 -10.74
C GLU A 159 13.92 0.21 -12.20
N PHE A 160 12.90 0.90 -12.70
CA PHE A 160 12.95 1.48 -14.05
C PHE A 160 12.10 2.74 -14.16
N LYS A 161 12.32 3.49 -15.24
CA LYS A 161 11.49 4.64 -15.61
C LYS A 161 10.34 4.14 -16.48
N TRP A 162 9.11 4.31 -16.01
CA TRP A 162 7.92 4.01 -16.78
C TRP A 162 7.39 5.28 -17.43
N LYS A 163 7.35 5.29 -18.77
CA LYS A 163 6.88 6.40 -19.59
C LYS A 163 5.49 6.09 -20.15
N GLY A 164 4.52 6.98 -19.92
CA GLY A 164 3.19 6.93 -20.50
C GLY A 164 3.17 7.38 -21.96
N GLU A 165 2.05 7.16 -22.64
CA GLU A 165 1.86 7.55 -24.05
C GLU A 165 1.93 9.08 -24.27
N ASP A 166 1.56 9.85 -23.25
CA ASP A 166 1.64 11.33 -23.22
C ASP A 166 3.06 11.85 -22.97
N GLY A 167 4.01 10.97 -22.66
CA GLY A 167 5.39 11.31 -22.31
C GLY A 167 5.62 11.57 -20.82
N SER A 168 4.61 11.47 -19.97
CA SER A 168 4.78 11.50 -18.51
C SER A 168 5.65 10.34 -18.05
N ILE A 169 6.52 10.58 -17.06
CA ILE A 169 7.48 9.59 -16.57
C ILE A 169 7.38 9.49 -15.05
N VAL A 170 7.28 8.25 -14.56
CA VAL A 170 7.38 7.91 -13.12
C VAL A 170 8.50 6.89 -12.89
N ASN A 171 8.96 6.78 -11.64
CA ASN A 171 9.80 5.66 -11.21
C ASN A 171 8.90 4.48 -10.88
N ALA A 172 9.25 3.31 -11.39
CA ALA A 172 8.60 2.07 -11.04
C ALA A 172 9.57 1.16 -10.29
N TYR A 173 9.08 0.55 -9.23
CA TYR A 173 9.72 -0.60 -8.59
C TYR A 173 8.86 -1.83 -8.81
N GLN A 174 9.37 -2.78 -9.58
CA GLN A 174 8.76 -4.08 -9.74
C GLN A 174 9.18 -5.02 -8.61
N ILE A 175 8.21 -5.54 -7.86
CA ILE A 175 8.44 -6.52 -6.81
C ILE A 175 8.63 -7.92 -7.43
N GLN A 176 9.81 -8.19 -7.98
CA GLN A 176 10.08 -9.42 -8.76
C GLN A 176 9.77 -10.71 -7.99
N SER A 177 10.08 -10.74 -6.69
CA SER A 177 9.89 -11.92 -5.83
C SER A 177 8.56 -11.92 -5.06
N GLY A 178 7.61 -11.07 -5.45
CA GLY A 178 6.32 -10.92 -4.77
C GLY A 178 6.43 -10.15 -3.44
N TYR A 179 5.28 -9.72 -2.92
CA TYR A 179 5.19 -8.90 -1.71
C TYR A 179 5.26 -9.71 -0.40
N TYR A 180 5.36 -11.04 -0.48
CA TYR A 180 5.34 -11.92 0.69
C TYR A 180 6.73 -12.41 1.13
N ILE A 181 7.81 -12.13 0.37
CA ILE A 181 9.13 -12.76 0.59
C ILE A 181 9.73 -12.48 1.98
N GLY A 182 9.40 -11.34 2.59
CA GLY A 182 9.83 -11.00 3.95
C GLY A 182 8.95 -11.59 5.07
N GLY A 183 7.90 -12.34 4.73
CA GLY A 183 6.98 -12.95 5.69
C GLY A 183 7.49 -14.25 6.31
N ASP A 184 8.43 -14.92 5.65
CA ASP A 184 9.01 -16.21 6.07
C ASP A 184 10.47 -16.04 6.55
N ILE A 185 10.79 -14.91 7.19
CA ILE A 185 12.13 -14.70 7.77
C ILE A 185 12.25 -15.63 8.99
N PRO A 186 13.25 -16.54 9.03
CA PRO A 186 13.48 -17.40 10.19
C PRO A 186 13.65 -16.55 11.45
N GLU A 187 12.86 -16.85 12.48
CA GLU A 187 12.97 -16.19 13.79
C GLU A 187 14.11 -16.79 14.63
N ASP A 188 14.44 -18.07 14.36
CA ASP A 188 15.54 -18.80 14.97
C ASP A 188 16.59 -19.18 13.90
N ILE A 189 17.86 -19.30 14.32
CA ILE A 189 19.00 -19.66 13.44
C ILE A 189 18.86 -21.09 12.89
N GLU A 190 18.02 -21.92 13.51
CA GLU A 190 17.81 -23.33 13.18
C GLU A 190 16.60 -23.60 12.26
N ASP A 191 15.78 -22.57 11.97
CA ASP A 191 14.65 -22.63 11.02
C ASP A 191 15.09 -22.28 9.58
#